data_AF-A0A0K6I3P7-F1
#
_entry.id   AF-A0A0K6I3P7-F1
#
_cell.length_a   1.000
_cell.length_b   1.000
_cell.length_c   1.000
_cell.angle_alpha   90.00
_cell.angle_beta   90.00
_cell.angle_gamma   90.00
#
_symmetry.space_group_name_H-M   'P 1'
#
loop_
_entity.id
_entity.type
_entity.pdbx_description
1 polymer ?
#
loop_
_entity_poly.entity_id
_entity_poly.type
_entity_poly.pdbx_seq_one_letter_code
_entity_poly.pdbx_strand_id
1 'polypeptide(L)'
;MRGGRLKTEAGADITACTLFDAESGETGALIEVKVTLPSRVLVLDEQDQTVCPASVLWHHGRQAALSLTGESMLASRHPASQAF
;
A
#
# COMPACT_ATOMS: atom_id res chain seq x y z
N MET A 1 -3.09 4.43 -13.18
CA MET A 1 -2.03 3.78 -12.37
C MET A 1 -1.39 4.86 -11.52
N ARG A 2 -1.18 4.60 -10.23
CA ARG A 2 -0.72 5.58 -9.22
C ARG A 2 0.50 5.02 -8.49
N GLY A 3 1.40 5.89 -8.05
CA GLY A 3 2.52 5.49 -7.18
C GLY A 3 2.00 5.14 -5.79
N GLY A 4 2.51 4.07 -5.20
CA GLY A 4 2.09 3.67 -3.88
C GLY A 4 3.16 2.90 -3.12
N ARG A 5 2.85 2.66 -1.85
CA ARG A 5 3.72 1.91 -0.96
C ARG A 5 2.91 1.01 -0.04
N LEU A 6 3.35 -0.23 0.06
CA LEU A 6 2.81 -1.17 1.04
C LEU A 6 3.58 -1.04 2.33
N LYS A 7 2.86 -0.92 3.43
CA LYS A 7 3.40 -0.79 4.79
C LYS A 7 2.75 -1.83 5.69
N THR A 8 3.44 -2.19 6.76
CA THR A 8 2.89 -3.02 7.84
C THR A 8 1.81 -2.23 8.60
N GLU A 9 0.98 -2.92 9.39
CA GLU A 9 0.01 -2.26 10.29
C GLU A 9 0.70 -1.36 11.35
N ALA A 10 1.97 -1.63 11.65
CA ALA A 10 2.80 -0.78 12.51
C ALA A 10 3.38 0.46 11.79
N GLY A 11 3.11 0.64 10.49
CA GLY A 11 3.57 1.78 9.70
C GLY A 11 4.99 1.65 9.14
N ALA A 12 5.68 0.52 9.32
CA ALA A 12 6.96 0.26 8.67
C ALA A 12 6.78 -0.06 7.17
N ASP A 13 7.68 0.43 6.32
CA ASP A 13 7.66 0.19 4.88
C ASP A 13 7.97 -1.29 4.55
N ILE A 14 7.17 -1.87 3.65
CA ILE A 14 7.41 -3.22 3.10
C ILE A 14 8.07 -3.10 1.72
N THR A 15 7.41 -2.38 0.79
CA THR A 15 7.87 -2.25 -0.60
C THR A 15 7.14 -1.11 -1.31
N ALA A 16 7.81 -0.49 -2.28
CA ALA A 16 7.15 0.37 -3.27
C ALA A 16 6.32 -0.49 -4.23
N CYS A 17 5.25 0.12 -4.77
CA CYS A 17 4.37 -0.51 -5.75
C CYS A 17 3.70 0.52 -6.67
N THR A 18 3.13 0.04 -7.76
CA THR A 18 2.18 0.79 -8.58
C THR A 18 0.76 0.30 -8.32
N LEU A 19 -0.12 1.19 -7.87
CA LEU A 19 -1.53 0.94 -7.63
C LEU A 19 -2.32 1.09 -8.93
N PHE A 20 -3.30 0.21 -9.13
CA PHE A 20 -4.23 0.28 -10.26
C PHE A 20 -5.60 -0.23 -9.85
N ASP A 21 -6.64 0.26 -10.50
CA ASP A 21 -7.99 -0.20 -10.27
C ASP A 21 -8.27 -1.35 -11.26
N ALA A 22 -8.63 -2.52 -10.75
CA ALA A 22 -8.94 -3.70 -11.56
C ALA A 22 -10.38 -3.63 -12.08
N GLU A 23 -10.67 -4.31 -13.20
CA GLU A 23 -12.03 -4.37 -13.75
C GLU A 23 -13.05 -5.00 -12.78
N SER A 24 -12.59 -5.83 -11.84
CA SER A 24 -13.40 -6.40 -10.76
C SER A 24 -13.83 -5.38 -9.69
N GLY A 25 -13.32 -4.14 -9.75
CA GLY A 25 -13.56 -3.09 -8.75
C GLY A 25 -12.60 -3.15 -7.55
N GLU A 26 -11.67 -4.10 -7.53
CA GLU A 26 -10.64 -4.23 -6.50
C GLU A 26 -9.41 -3.37 -6.82
N THR A 27 -8.59 -3.06 -5.82
CA THR A 27 -7.32 -2.37 -6.04
C THR A 27 -6.22 -3.40 -6.27
N GLY A 28 -5.57 -3.34 -7.44
CA GLY A 28 -4.37 -4.11 -7.72
C GLY A 28 -3.11 -3.34 -7.32
N ALA A 29 -2.07 -4.09 -6.94
CA ALA A 29 -0.73 -3.55 -6.70
C ALA A 29 0.32 -4.33 -7.50
N LEU A 30 1.12 -3.62 -8.29
CA LEU A 30 2.32 -4.14 -8.94
C LEU A 30 3.53 -3.80 -8.08
N ILE A 31 4.11 -4.82 -7.46
CA ILE A 31 5.20 -4.71 -6.50
C ILE A 31 6.54 -4.69 -7.25
N GLU A 32 7.41 -3.74 -6.92
CA GLU A 32 8.71 -3.59 -7.60
C GLU A 32 9.67 -4.75 -7.29
N VAL A 33 9.72 -5.17 -6.02
CA VAL A 33 10.60 -6.23 -5.53
C VAL A 33 9.78 -7.41 -5.01
N LYS A 34 10.21 -8.63 -5.33
CA LYS A 34 9.53 -9.83 -4.82
C LYS A 34 9.67 -9.88 -3.29
N VAL A 35 8.55 -9.79 -2.59
CA VAL A 35 8.46 -9.84 -1.13
C VAL A 35 7.35 -10.79 -0.70
N THR A 36 7.33 -11.21 0.56
CA THR A 36 6.15 -11.88 1.12
C THR A 36 5.26 -10.80 1.72
N LEU A 37 3.99 -10.77 1.30
CA LEU A 37 3.01 -9.86 1.88
C LEU A 37 2.26 -10.54 3.03
N PRO A 38 2.08 -9.87 4.18
CA PRO A 38 1.15 -10.31 5.20
C PRO A 38 -0.30 -10.22 4.70
N SER A 39 -1.24 -10.86 5.40
CA SER A 39 -2.67 -10.83 5.04
C SER A 39 -3.30 -9.44 5.13
N ARG A 40 -2.73 -8.54 5.94
CA ARG A 40 -3.19 -7.16 6.13
C ARG A 40 -2.02 -6.20 5.97
N VAL A 41 -2.24 -5.13 5.22
CA VAL A 41 -1.24 -4.09 4.94
C VAL A 41 -1.91 -2.72 5.03
N LEU A 42 -1.09 -1.69 5.18
CA LEU A 42 -1.49 -0.31 4.91
C LEU A 42 -1.01 0.05 3.50
N VAL A 43 -1.89 0.66 2.71
CA VAL A 43 -1.58 1.19 1.38
C VAL A 43 -1.43 2.69 1.50
N LEU A 44 -0.23 3.20 1.23
CA LEU A 44 -0.01 4.62 1.00
C LEU A 44 -0.21 4.91 -0.49
N ASP A 45 -1.18 5.76 -0.82
CA ASP A 45 -1.27 6.42 -2.11
C ASP A 45 -0.39 7.68 -2.07
N GLU A 46 0.71 7.67 -2.82
CA GLU A 46 1.69 8.76 -2.80
C GLU A 46 1.19 10.02 -3.54
N GLN A 47 0.23 9.87 -4.44
CA GLN A 47 -0.35 11.01 -5.16
C GLN A 47 -1.27 11.80 -4.24
N ASP A 48 -2.16 11.10 -3.54
CA ASP A 48 -3.14 11.73 -2.65
C ASP A 48 -2.62 11.93 -1.23
N GLN A 49 -1.44 11.39 -0.91
CA GLN A 49 -0.86 11.35 0.43
C GLN A 49 -1.85 10.78 1.45
N THR A 50 -2.52 9.69 1.09
CA THR A 50 -3.48 9.01 1.94
C THR A 50 -3.04 7.60 2.26
N VAL A 51 -3.37 7.12 3.46
CA VAL A 51 -3.13 5.76 3.93
C VAL A 51 -4.47 5.08 4.17
N CYS A 52 -4.65 3.91 3.57
CA CYS A 52 -5.85 3.09 3.73
C CYS A 52 -5.47 1.66 4.15
N PRO A 53 -6.16 1.07 5.14
CA PRO A 53 -5.96 -0.34 5.47
C PRO A 53 -6.54 -1.25 4.38
N ALA A 54 -5.78 -2.26 3.99
CA ALA A 54 -6.16 -3.21 2.96
C ALA A 54 -5.91 -4.66 3.37
N SER A 55 -6.78 -5.55 2.90
CA SER A 55 -6.59 -7.01 2.97
C SER A 55 -5.97 -7.51 1.68
N VAL A 56 -4.95 -8.36 1.78
CA VAL A 56 -4.33 -9.03 0.63
C VAL A 56 -5.16 -10.25 0.29
N LEU A 57 -5.86 -10.21 -0.85
CA LEU A 57 -6.73 -11.29 -1.31
C LEU A 57 -5.91 -12.43 -1.92
N TRP A 58 -4.93 -12.05 -2.75
CA TRP A 58 -3.93 -12.96 -3.29
C TRP A 58 -2.67 -12.19 -3.62
N HIS A 59 -1.56 -12.91 -3.68
CA HIS A 59 -0.27 -12.37 -4.09
C HIS A 59 0.48 -13.45 -4.88
N HIS A 60 0.85 -13.13 -6.11
CA HIS A 60 1.60 -14.02 -6.99
C HIS A 60 2.71 -13.26 -7.72
N GLY A 61 3.96 -13.62 -7.41
CA GLY A 61 5.14 -13.01 -8.00
C GLY A 61 5.31 -11.54 -7.58
N ARG A 62 4.88 -10.62 -8.45
CA ARG A 62 4.93 -9.17 -8.25
C ARG A 62 3.55 -8.53 -8.28
N GLN A 63 2.49 -9.32 -8.37
CA GLN A 63 1.12 -8.81 -8.43
C GLN A 63 0.37 -9.23 -7.18
N ALA A 64 -0.40 -8.30 -6.62
CA ALA A 64 -1.31 -8.58 -5.53
C ALA A 64 -2.67 -7.92 -5.81
N ALA A 65 -3.74 -8.60 -5.42
CA ALA A 65 -5.05 -7.96 -5.29
C ALA A 65 -5.30 -7.58 -3.83
N LEU A 66 -5.80 -6.37 -3.66
CA LEU A 66 -6.06 -5.73 -2.39
C LEU A 66 -7.53 -5.33 -2.32
N SER A 67 -8.16 -5.62 -1.19
CA SER A 67 -9.45 -5.05 -0.83
C SER A 67 -9.22 -3.94 0.18
N LEU A 68 -9.58 -2.70 -0.16
CA LEU A 68 -9.54 -1.57 0.77
C LEU A 68 -10.66 -1.76 1.81
N THR A 69 -10.29 -1.75 3.09
CA THR A 69 -11.18 -2.20 4.19
C THR A 69 -11.60 -1.09 5.15
N GLY A 70 -11.15 0.15 4.94
CA GLY A 70 -11.45 1.26 5.83
C GLY A 70 -11.43 2.61 5.12
N GLU A 71 -11.66 3.65 5.89
CA GLU A 71 -11.58 5.02 5.39
C GLU A 71 -10.13 5.41 5.10
N SER A 72 -9.93 6.11 3.99
CA SER A 72 -8.61 6.67 3.66
C SER A 72 -8.31 7.82 4.61
N MET A 73 -7.21 7.71 5.34
CA MET A 73 -6.74 8.73 6.27
C MET A 73 -5.64 9.54 5.62
N LEU A 74 -5.57 10.85 5.87
CA LEU A 74 -4.40 11.63 5.48
C LEU A 74 -3.15 10.99 6.10
N ALA A 75 -2.15 10.72 5.27
CA ALA A 75 -0.83 10.34 5.73
C ALA A 75 -0.36 11.51 6.61
N SER A 76 -0.42 11.35 7.93
CA SER A 76 0.12 12.36 8.84
C SER A 76 1.56 12.59 8.40
N ARG A 77 1.89 13.84 8.04
CA ARG A 77 3.27 14.23 7.76
C ARG A 77 4.07 13.87 9.00
N HIS A 78 4.74 12.71 9.00
CA HIS A 78 5.82 12.52 9.94
C HIS A 78 6.79 13.65 9.64
N PRO A 79 7.09 14.56 10.58
CA PRO A 79 8.27 15.37 10.41
C PRO A 79 9.41 14.36 10.28
N ALA A 80 10.10 14.39 9.14
CA ALA A 80 11.44 13.83 9.08
C ALA A 80 12.17 14.40 10.29
N SER A 81 12.45 13.53 11.26
CA SER A 81 13.09 13.91 12.50
C SER A 81 14.42 14.57 12.10
N GLN A 82 14.51 15.87 12.34
CA GLN A 82 15.78 16.59 12.38
C GLN A 82 16.66 16.02 13.49
N ALA A 83 17.97 16.15 13.26
CA ALA A 83 19.09 15.95 14.19
C ALA A 83 19.45 14.47 14.42
N PHE A 84 20.71 14.03 14.25
CA PHE A 84 21.99 14.72 14.51
C PHE A 84 23.00 14.58 13.37
#